data_AF-A0A4Q2A4R5-F1
#
_entry.id   AF-A0A4Q2A4R5-F1
#
_cell.length_a   1.000
_cell.length_b   1.000
_cell.length_c   1.000
_cell.angle_alpha   90.00
_cell.angle_beta   90.00
_cell.angle_gamma   90.00
#
_symmetry.space_group_name_H-M   'P 1'
#
loop_
_entity.id
_entity.type
_entity.pdbx_description
1 polymer ?
#
loop_
_entity_poly.entity_id
_entity_poly.type
_entity_poly.pdbx_seq_one_letter_code
_entity_poly.pdbx_strand_id
1 'polypeptide(L)'
;MTSFDPLFNAPLAIQVHVAGAVVAVLLTPVALWRRRRDRLHKVTGYGWVLGMAVAALSSFAITEFGVVGPFSPIHALSVATLAGLFVGVRAAIRGDTRRHRASMTQLSLALVVAGMFTLAPGRIVHRMVMGGTGWAGFGVVALAVAAALWLRRHRRHGGAARA
;
A
#
# COMPACT_ATOMS: atom_id res chain seq x y z
N MET A 1 7.85 24.05 -5.09
CA MET A 1 8.33 23.37 -6.31
C MET A 1 8.35 21.87 -6.03
N THR A 2 7.66 21.05 -6.83
CA THR A 2 7.73 19.59 -6.73
C THR A 2 8.97 19.11 -7.49
N SER A 3 10.05 18.79 -6.79
CA SER A 3 11.26 18.20 -7.39
C SER A 3 11.40 16.72 -6.99
N PHE A 4 11.92 15.90 -7.91
CA PHE A 4 12.25 14.49 -7.68
C PHE A 4 13.69 14.29 -7.20
N ASP A 5 14.51 15.35 -7.12
CA ASP A 5 15.91 15.26 -6.66
C ASP A 5 16.07 14.53 -5.33
N PRO A 6 15.20 14.72 -4.31
CA PRO A 6 15.33 14.00 -3.05
C PRO A 6 15.22 12.47 -3.19
N LEU A 7 14.50 11.96 -4.19
CA LEU A 7 14.36 10.53 -4.44
C LEU A 7 15.59 9.97 -5.17
N PHE A 8 16.05 10.67 -6.21
CA PHE A 8 17.19 10.20 -7.01
C PHE A 8 18.52 10.25 -6.25
N ASN A 9 18.61 11.11 -5.24
CA ASN A 9 19.76 11.18 -4.32
C ASN A 9 19.58 10.33 -3.05
N ALA A 10 18.45 9.64 -2.88
CA ALA A 10 18.22 8.76 -1.75
C ALA A 10 18.99 7.43 -1.89
N PRO A 11 19.27 6.72 -0.78
CA PRO A 11 19.81 5.37 -0.82
C PRO A 11 19.00 4.44 -1.76
N LEU A 12 19.69 3.52 -2.42
CA LEU A 12 19.09 2.60 -3.40
C LEU A 12 17.87 1.86 -2.84
N ALA A 13 17.91 1.47 -1.56
CA ALA A 13 16.79 0.80 -0.90
C ALA A 13 15.49 1.63 -0.94
N ILE A 14 15.58 2.96 -0.76
CA ILE A 14 14.42 3.87 -0.83
C ILE A 14 13.90 3.95 -2.26
N GLN A 15 14.80 4.05 -3.25
CA GLN A 15 14.40 4.10 -4.66
C GLN A 15 13.66 2.83 -5.09
N VAL A 16 14.21 1.66 -4.74
CA VAL A 16 13.60 0.35 -5.01
C VAL A 16 12.27 0.21 -4.28
N HIS A 17 12.19 0.65 -3.02
CA HIS A 17 10.95 0.63 -2.25
C HIS A 17 9.85 1.45 -2.92
N VAL A 18 10.16 2.71 -3.28
CA VAL A 18 9.21 3.62 -3.93
C VAL A 18 8.79 3.07 -5.28
N ALA A 19 9.70 2.51 -6.09
CA ALA A 19 9.36 1.88 -7.36
C ALA A 19 8.36 0.72 -7.18
N GLY A 20 8.62 -0.20 -6.24
CA GLY A 20 7.71 -1.30 -5.92
C GLY A 20 6.33 -0.81 -5.43
N ALA A 21 6.33 0.20 -4.55
CA ALA A 21 5.11 0.80 -4.03
C ALA A 21 4.27 1.48 -5.13
N VAL A 22 4.90 2.23 -6.04
CA VAL A 22 4.22 2.85 -7.19
C VAL A 22 3.58 1.80 -8.08
N VAL A 23 4.29 0.74 -8.43
CA VAL A 23 3.73 -0.39 -9.21
C VAL A 23 2.52 -0.99 -8.49
N ALA A 24 2.62 -1.25 -7.18
CA ALA A 24 1.51 -1.79 -6.40
C ALA A 24 0.30 -0.84 -6.39
N VAL A 25 0.50 0.47 -6.18
CA VAL A 25 -0.58 1.46 -6.18
C VAL A 25 -1.27 1.50 -7.54
N LEU A 26 -0.52 1.58 -8.63
CA LEU A 26 -1.08 1.68 -9.99
C LEU A 26 -1.85 0.43 -10.41
N LEU A 27 -1.39 -0.76 -10.00
CA LEU A 27 -2.04 -2.03 -10.35
C LEU A 27 -3.23 -2.38 -9.44
N THR A 28 -3.35 -1.75 -8.26
CA THR A 28 -4.41 -2.05 -7.27
C THR A 28 -5.83 -1.98 -7.86
N PRO A 29 -6.24 -0.95 -8.63
CA PRO A 29 -7.60 -0.86 -9.17
C PRO A 29 -7.96 -2.06 -10.06
N VAL A 30 -7.05 -2.47 -10.93
CA VAL A 30 -7.26 -3.58 -11.85
C VAL A 30 -7.19 -4.92 -11.12
N ALA A 31 -6.25 -5.07 -10.18
CA ALA A 31 -6.10 -6.29 -9.40
C ALA A 31 -7.33 -6.57 -8.50
N LEU A 32 -7.96 -5.54 -7.92
CA LEU A 32 -9.06 -5.69 -6.97
C LEU A 32 -10.47 -5.58 -7.56
N TRP A 33 -10.72 -4.64 -8.48
CA TRP A 33 -12.09 -4.29 -8.90
C TRP A 33 -12.52 -4.91 -10.21
N ARG A 34 -11.59 -5.55 -10.94
CA ARG A 34 -11.92 -6.21 -12.18
C ARG A 34 -12.86 -7.40 -11.94
N ARG A 35 -14.02 -7.40 -12.61
CA ARG A 35 -15.06 -8.44 -12.48
C ARG A 35 -14.63 -9.80 -13.05
N ARG A 36 -13.90 -9.82 -14.17
CA ARG A 36 -13.36 -11.05 -14.77
C ARG A 36 -12.02 -11.42 -14.15
N ARG A 37 -11.83 -12.70 -13.82
CA ARG A 37 -10.55 -13.29 -13.38
C ARG A 37 -9.82 -13.98 -14.54
N ASP A 38 -9.59 -13.24 -15.62
CA ASP A 38 -8.92 -13.76 -16.82
C ASP A 38 -7.41 -13.46 -16.82
N ARG A 39 -6.75 -13.60 -17.98
CA ARG A 39 -5.32 -13.35 -18.15
C ARG A 39 -4.89 -11.98 -17.63
N LEU A 40 -5.69 -10.93 -17.85
CA LEU A 40 -5.34 -9.58 -17.39
C LEU A 40 -5.30 -9.53 -15.86
N HIS A 41 -6.29 -10.12 -15.18
CA HIS A 41 -6.29 -10.21 -13.72
C HIS A 41 -5.05 -10.95 -13.19
N LYS A 42 -4.64 -12.04 -13.86
CA LYS A 42 -3.43 -12.79 -13.49
C LYS A 42 -2.17 -11.94 -13.64
N VAL A 43 -1.98 -11.31 -14.81
CA VAL A 43 -0.79 -10.47 -15.08
C VAL A 43 -0.71 -9.31 -14.10
N THR A 44 -1.81 -8.56 -13.91
CA THR A 44 -1.83 -7.45 -12.95
C THR A 44 -1.69 -7.93 -11.51
N GLY A 45 -2.25 -9.11 -11.19
CA GLY A 45 -2.13 -9.72 -9.87
C GLY A 45 -0.70 -10.11 -9.54
N TYR A 46 0.01 -10.75 -10.47
CA TYR A 46 1.43 -11.08 -10.28
C TYR A 46 2.31 -9.82 -10.20
N GLY A 47 2.09 -8.85 -11.08
CA GLY A 47 2.80 -7.57 -11.02
C GLY A 47 2.56 -6.84 -9.69
N TRP A 48 1.33 -6.84 -9.20
CA TRP A 48 0.98 -6.26 -7.91
C TRP A 48 1.64 -6.99 -6.74
N VAL A 49 1.60 -8.34 -6.73
CA VAL A 49 2.27 -9.16 -5.70
C VAL A 49 3.78 -8.91 -5.69
N LEU A 50 4.40 -8.83 -6.87
CA LEU A 50 5.83 -8.55 -7.00
C LEU A 50 6.17 -7.14 -6.50
N GLY A 51 5.41 -6.12 -6.90
CA GLY A 51 5.59 -4.75 -6.43
C GLY A 51 5.47 -4.63 -4.90
N MET A 52 4.46 -5.27 -4.31
CA MET A 52 4.26 -5.35 -2.86
C MET A 52 5.43 -6.06 -2.17
N ALA A 53 5.93 -7.17 -2.73
CA ALA A 53 7.07 -7.90 -2.18
C ALA A 53 8.37 -7.08 -2.24
N VAL A 54 8.64 -6.41 -3.37
CA VAL A 54 9.80 -5.52 -3.53
C VAL A 54 9.76 -4.39 -2.51
N ALA A 55 8.62 -3.72 -2.35
CA ALA A 55 8.45 -2.67 -1.35
C ALA A 55 8.66 -3.22 0.08
N ALA A 56 8.03 -4.34 0.42
CA ALA A 56 8.12 -4.90 1.77
C ALA A 56 9.51 -5.50 2.10
N LEU A 57 10.27 -5.99 1.13
CA LEU A 57 11.63 -6.49 1.38
C LEU A 57 12.65 -5.37 1.49
N SER A 58 12.55 -4.36 0.61
CA SER A 58 13.46 -3.20 0.65
C SER A 58 13.24 -2.32 1.89
N SER A 59 12.04 -2.31 2.48
CA SER A 59 11.75 -1.52 3.68
C SER A 59 12.56 -1.93 4.91
N PHE A 60 13.05 -3.18 4.98
CA PHE A 60 13.92 -3.63 6.08
C PHE A 60 15.29 -2.93 6.10
N ALA A 61 15.71 -2.34 4.97
CA ALA A 61 16.89 -1.48 4.90
C ALA A 61 16.57 -0.01 5.20
N ILE A 62 15.31 0.35 5.43
CA ILE A 62 14.86 1.72 5.72
C ILE A 62 14.61 1.83 7.24
N THR A 63 15.65 2.19 7.98
CA THR A 63 15.63 2.26 9.45
C THR A 63 15.23 3.63 10.01
N GLU A 64 14.87 4.56 9.14
CA GLU A 64 14.45 5.92 9.52
C GLU A 64 13.23 5.89 10.47
N PHE A 65 13.29 6.69 11.54
CA PHE A 65 12.28 6.78 12.61
C PHE A 65 12.08 5.46 13.36
N GLY A 66 13.18 4.74 13.64
CA GLY A 66 13.20 3.62 14.57
C GLY A 66 12.64 4.02 15.93
N VAL A 67 11.68 3.26 16.44
CA VAL A 67 11.06 3.44 17.76
C VAL A 67 11.70 2.49 18.78
N VAL A 68 12.14 1.31 18.32
CA VAL A 68 12.88 0.32 19.12
C VAL A 68 14.15 -0.05 18.36
N GLY A 69 15.28 0.57 18.71
CA GLY A 69 16.51 0.46 17.93
C GLY A 69 16.30 0.91 16.47
N PRO A 70 16.75 0.16 15.46
CA PRO A 70 16.52 0.51 14.05
C PRO A 70 15.09 0.22 13.57
N PHE A 71 14.27 -0.47 14.38
CA PHE A 71 12.95 -0.94 13.96
C PHE A 71 11.86 0.11 14.21
N SER A 72 11.09 0.34 13.16
CA SER A 72 9.95 1.26 13.12
C SER A 72 8.66 0.50 12.75
N PRO A 73 7.47 1.08 12.94
CA PRO A 73 6.19 0.42 12.63
C PRO A 73 6.06 -0.11 11.18
N ILE A 74 6.81 0.47 10.23
CA ILE A 74 6.85 -0.02 8.85
C ILE A 74 7.47 -1.42 8.71
N HIS A 75 8.34 -1.83 9.63
CA HIS A 75 8.95 -3.17 9.63
C HIS A 75 7.91 -4.24 10.00
N ALA A 76 7.14 -3.98 11.05
CA ALA A 76 6.03 -4.85 11.44
C ALA A 76 4.99 -4.95 10.31
N LEU A 77 4.66 -3.83 9.67
CA LEU A 77 3.77 -3.80 8.50
C LEU A 77 4.34 -4.60 7.32
N SER A 78 5.66 -4.59 7.12
CA SER A 78 6.34 -5.31 6.05
C SER A 78 6.32 -6.82 6.28
N VAL A 79 6.57 -7.27 7.51
CA VAL A 79 6.40 -8.69 7.89
C VAL A 79 4.96 -9.15 7.66
N ALA A 80 3.98 -8.38 8.13
CA ALA A 80 2.57 -8.69 7.93
C ALA A 80 2.19 -8.74 6.44
N THR A 81 2.76 -7.83 5.64
CA THR A 81 2.57 -7.79 4.18
C THR A 81 3.09 -9.05 3.52
N LEU A 82 4.33 -9.46 3.81
CA LEU A 82 4.94 -10.67 3.22
C LEU A 82 4.18 -11.94 3.62
N ALA A 83 3.79 -12.06 4.90
CA ALA A 83 2.97 -13.17 5.38
C ALA A 83 1.60 -13.20 4.67
N GLY A 84 0.96 -12.04 4.52
CA GLY A 84 -0.31 -11.92 3.82
C GLY A 84 -0.21 -12.27 2.33
N LEU A 85 0.88 -11.88 1.66
CA LEU A 85 1.14 -12.25 0.26
C LEU A 85 1.27 -13.76 0.12
N PHE A 86 2.07 -14.40 0.98
CA PHE A 86 2.22 -15.85 0.99
C PHE A 86 0.87 -16.55 1.18
N VAL A 87 0.09 -16.14 2.18
CA VAL A 87 -1.25 -16.71 2.44
C VAL A 87 -2.18 -16.51 1.24
N GLY A 88 -2.22 -15.31 0.67
CA GLY A 88 -3.11 -14.97 -0.42
C GLY A 88 -2.77 -15.67 -1.74
N VAL A 89 -1.48 -15.81 -2.05
CA VAL A 89 -1.01 -16.56 -3.24
C VAL A 89 -1.25 -18.06 -3.06
N ARG A 90 -0.92 -18.61 -1.89
CA ARG A 90 -1.18 -20.03 -1.59
C ARG A 90 -2.67 -20.36 -1.66
N ALA A 91 -3.54 -19.48 -1.19
CA ALA A 91 -4.99 -19.63 -1.32
C ALA A 91 -5.43 -19.64 -2.80
N ALA A 92 -4.87 -18.78 -3.64
CA ALA A 92 -5.16 -18.78 -5.08
C ALA A 92 -4.74 -20.10 -5.75
N ILE A 93 -3.55 -20.61 -5.43
CA ILE A 93 -3.04 -21.90 -5.95
C ILE A 93 -3.98 -23.05 -5.55
N ARG A 94 -4.52 -23.02 -4.33
CA ARG A 94 -5.45 -24.04 -3.82
C ARG A 94 -6.90 -23.87 -4.30
N GLY A 95 -7.20 -22.84 -5.10
CA GLY A 95 -8.56 -22.53 -5.50
C GLY A 95 -9.45 -21.94 -4.39
N ASP A 96 -8.89 -21.61 -3.21
CA ASP A 96 -9.63 -20.95 -2.12
C ASP A 96 -9.78 -19.46 -2.43
N THR A 97 -10.77 -19.17 -3.28
CA THR A 97 -11.05 -17.80 -3.75
C THR A 97 -11.50 -16.88 -2.63
N ARG A 98 -12.15 -17.41 -1.58
CA ARG A 98 -12.61 -16.61 -0.42
C ARG A 98 -11.40 -16.11 0.36
N ARG A 99 -10.46 -16.99 0.70
CA ARG A 99 -9.26 -16.62 1.45
C ARG A 99 -8.32 -15.76 0.60
N HIS A 100 -8.14 -16.08 -0.68
CA HIS A 100 -7.38 -15.22 -1.60
C HIS A 100 -7.93 -13.78 -1.61
N ARG A 101 -9.24 -13.61 -1.83
CA ARG A 101 -9.88 -12.30 -1.86
C ARG A 101 -9.76 -11.56 -0.53
N ALA A 102 -9.94 -12.26 0.59
CA ALA A 102 -9.79 -11.67 1.92
C ALA A 102 -8.36 -11.15 2.13
N SER A 103 -7.34 -11.98 1.87
CA SER A 103 -5.93 -11.59 1.99
C SER A 103 -5.57 -10.42 1.08
N MET A 104 -5.92 -10.48 -0.21
CA MET A 104 -5.64 -9.37 -1.14
C MET A 104 -6.33 -8.07 -0.70
N THR A 105 -7.56 -8.15 -0.18
CA THR A 105 -8.26 -6.96 0.33
C THR A 105 -7.57 -6.36 1.55
N GLN A 106 -7.11 -7.19 2.50
CA GLN A 106 -6.39 -6.73 3.69
C GLN A 106 -5.04 -6.10 3.33
N LEU A 107 -4.30 -6.71 2.42
CA LEU A 107 -3.03 -6.16 1.94
C LEU A 107 -3.21 -4.82 1.22
N SER A 108 -4.30 -4.62 0.49
CA SER A 108 -4.59 -3.33 -0.11
C SER A 108 -4.92 -2.24 0.92
N LEU A 109 -5.48 -2.60 2.08
CA LEU A 109 -5.60 -1.68 3.21
C LEU A 109 -4.24 -1.40 3.84
N ALA A 110 -3.38 -2.41 3.97
CA ALA A 110 -2.00 -2.24 4.42
C ALA A 110 -1.21 -1.30 3.50
N LEU A 111 -1.40 -1.37 2.17
CA LEU A 111 -0.80 -0.45 1.21
C LEU A 111 -1.24 1.01 1.46
N VAL A 112 -2.52 1.24 1.77
CA VAL A 112 -3.01 2.59 2.15
C VAL A 112 -2.32 3.06 3.44
N VAL A 113 -2.23 2.21 4.46
CA VAL A 113 -1.55 2.53 5.73
C VAL A 113 -0.06 2.83 5.50
N ALA A 114 0.63 2.04 4.67
CA ALA A 114 2.02 2.28 4.27
C ALA A 114 2.18 3.64 3.55
N GLY A 115 1.24 3.96 2.66
CA GLY A 115 1.17 5.27 2.01
C GLY A 115 1.03 6.41 3.03
N MET A 116 0.19 6.25 4.05
CA MET A 116 0.08 7.24 5.14
C MET A 116 1.40 7.42 5.89
N PHE A 117 2.10 6.34 6.24
CA PHE A 117 3.42 6.46 6.86
C PHE A 117 4.44 7.16 5.97
N THR A 118 4.37 6.92 4.66
CA THR A 118 5.26 7.52 3.66
C THR A 118 4.98 9.01 3.45
N LEU A 119 3.71 9.44 3.61
CA LEU A 119 3.28 10.83 3.49
C LEU A 119 3.35 11.61 4.81
N ALA A 120 3.73 10.97 5.92
CA ALA A 120 3.92 11.65 7.18
C ALA A 120 4.99 12.76 7.07
N PRO A 121 4.80 13.92 7.73
CA PRO A 121 5.79 15.00 7.71
C PRO A 121 7.18 14.51 8.15
N GLY A 122 8.22 14.98 7.47
CA GLY A 122 9.60 14.54 7.67
C GLY A 122 10.07 13.43 6.73
N ARG A 123 9.16 12.78 5.98
CA ARG A 123 9.54 11.79 4.95
C ARG A 123 9.92 12.43 3.61
N ILE A 124 10.75 11.74 2.85
CA ILE A 124 11.21 12.17 1.51
C ILE A 124 10.01 12.45 0.59
N VAL A 125 9.07 11.51 0.50
CA VAL A 125 7.89 11.62 -0.38
C VAL A 125 6.96 12.77 0.05
N HIS A 126 6.81 13.04 1.35
CA HIS A 126 6.08 14.21 1.82
C HIS A 126 6.68 15.52 1.27
N ARG A 127 8.01 15.67 1.35
CA ARG A 127 8.71 16.85 0.83
C ARG A 127 8.50 17.03 -0.68
N MET A 128 8.52 15.93 -1.43
CA MET A 128 8.35 15.94 -2.89
C MET A 128 6.92 16.32 -3.33
N VAL A 129 5.90 15.77 -2.66
CA VAL A 129 4.50 15.85 -3.13
C VAL A 129 3.70 16.95 -2.44
N MET A 130 4.01 17.25 -1.16
CA MET A 130 3.24 18.19 -0.34
C MET A 130 3.97 19.52 -0.06
N GLY A 131 5.19 19.71 -0.59
CA GLY A 131 5.82 21.04 -0.65
C GLY A 131 5.97 21.77 0.69
N GLY A 132 6.21 21.05 1.79
CA GLY A 132 6.45 21.66 3.11
C GLY A 132 5.21 22.03 3.91
N THR A 133 4.00 21.67 3.47
CA THR A 133 2.75 21.93 4.22
C THR A 133 2.69 21.30 5.62
N GLY A 134 3.62 20.38 5.92
CA GLY A 134 3.72 19.72 7.21
C GLY A 134 2.45 18.95 7.57
N TRP A 135 2.05 19.02 8.84
CA TRP A 135 0.91 18.28 9.37
C TRP A 135 -0.43 18.67 8.75
N ALA A 136 -0.58 19.90 8.24
CA ALA A 136 -1.82 20.34 7.60
C ALA A 136 -2.13 19.53 6.32
N GLY A 137 -1.14 19.42 5.41
CA GLY A 137 -1.31 18.64 4.18
C GLY A 137 -1.51 17.15 4.44
N PHE A 138 -0.82 16.61 5.44
CA PHE A 138 -1.04 15.24 5.90
C PHE A 138 -2.47 15.03 6.42
N GLY A 139 -2.98 15.98 7.22
CA GLY A 139 -4.34 15.95 7.77
C GLY A 139 -5.41 15.91 6.68
N VAL A 140 -5.26 16.70 5.63
CA VAL A 140 -6.18 16.69 4.48
C VAL A 140 -6.24 15.31 3.82
N VAL A 141 -5.09 14.68 3.56
CA VAL A 141 -5.05 13.34 2.96
C VAL A 141 -5.63 12.30 3.92
N ALA A 142 -5.31 12.37 5.21
CA ALA A 142 -5.85 11.46 6.22
C ALA A 142 -7.39 11.54 6.29
N LEU A 143 -7.95 12.75 6.28
CA LEU A 143 -9.39 12.97 6.26
C LEU A 143 -10.03 12.46 4.97
N ALA A 144 -9.41 12.70 3.81
CA ALA A 144 -9.91 12.19 2.54
C ALA A 144 -9.96 10.65 2.50
N VAL A 145 -8.91 9.98 3.01
CA VAL A 145 -8.87 8.52 3.15
C VAL A 145 -9.94 8.04 4.13
N ALA A 146 -10.07 8.69 5.29
CA ALA A 146 -11.08 8.33 6.29
C ALA A 146 -12.51 8.48 5.74
N ALA A 147 -12.81 9.61 5.08
CA ALA A 147 -14.08 9.87 4.44
C ALA A 147 -14.38 8.82 3.35
N ALA A 148 -13.40 8.48 2.51
CA ALA A 148 -13.57 7.45 1.49
C ALA A 148 -13.89 6.07 2.12
N LEU A 149 -13.21 5.69 3.20
CA LEU A 149 -13.48 4.44 3.91
C LEU A 149 -14.86 4.45 4.60
N TRP A 150 -15.24 5.58 5.20
CA TRP A 150 -16.55 5.78 5.83
C TRP A 150 -17.68 5.67 4.80
N LEU A 151 -17.59 6.39 3.68
CA LEU A 151 -18.56 6.33 2.58
C LEU A 151 -18.69 4.91 2.02
N ARG A 152 -17.58 4.18 1.88
CA ARG A 152 -17.59 2.78 1.43
C ARG A 152 -18.27 1.84 2.42
N ARG A 153 -18.14 2.07 3.74
CA ARG A 153 -18.85 1.30 4.77
C ARG A 153 -20.35 1.59 4.74
N HIS A 154 -20.75 2.86 4.67
CA HIS A 154 -22.17 3.25 4.64
C HIS A 154 -22.92 2.77 3.40
N ARG A 155 -22.29 2.86 2.22
CA ARG A 155 -22.88 2.32 0.99
C ARG A 155 -23.13 0.80 1.04
N ARG A 156 -22.37 0.06 1.86
CA ARG A 156 -22.58 -1.38 2.06
C ARG A 156 -23.73 -1.69 3.01
N HIS A 157 -23.98 -0.84 4.01
CA HIS A 157 -25.10 -1.02 4.94
C HIS A 157 -26.44 -0.52 4.37
N GLY A 158 -26.44 0.60 3.63
CA GLY A 158 -27.67 1.13 3.01
C GLY A 158 -28.24 0.29 1.86
N GLY A 159 -27.42 -0.56 1.22
CA GLY A 159 -27.87 -1.48 0.16
C GLY A 159 -28.52 -2.76 0.68
N ALA A 160 -28.30 -3.14 1.95
CA ALA A 160 -28.88 -4.34 2.56
C ALA A 160 -30.32 -4.13 3.06
N ALA A 161 -30.78 -2.88 3.17
CA ALA A 161 -32.13 -2.54 3.61
C ALA A 161 -33.13 -2.32 2.45
N ARG A 162 -32.71 -2.61 1.20
CA ARG A 162 -33.51 -2.37 -0.02
C ARG A 162 -33.63 -3.59 -0.95
N ALA A 163 -33.33 -4.79 -0.45
CA ALA A 163 -33.50 -6.06 -1.15
C ALA A 163 -34.46 -6.94 -0.35
#